data_AF-A0A834V8X7-F1
#
_entry.id   AF-A0A834V8X7-F1
#
_cell.length_a   1.000
_cell.length_b   1.000
_cell.length_c   1.000
_cell.angle_alpha   90.00
_cell.angle_beta   90.00
_cell.angle_gamma   90.00
#
_symmetry.space_group_name_H-M   'P 1'
#
loop_
_entity.id
_entity.type
_entity.pdbx_description
1 polymer ?
#
loop_
_entity_poly.entity_id
_entity_poly.type
_entity_poly.pdbx_seq_one_letter_code
_entity_poly.pdbx_strand_id
1 'polypeptide(L)'
;MSSHKGSVVAQGNGAPASNRKTDSVELAELGHLLEEKGKQVIANPNKTEEEQICPWPQEEKEEERVLTLPLQAHHAMEKMEEFLCKVWEGRWRVTPYYVLPDWLKDNDYLLHGHRPPIPSFHACFKSIFRIYTETGNIWTHLLGFELSLFLGILTMLRPNLYFMAPLQEKVAFGIFFFGSVLCLSFSWLFHTVYCHSEKVSGIFSKLDYSGIALLIMGSFVPWRYYSFYCSP
;
A
#
# COMPACT_ATOMS: atom_id res chain seq x y z
N MET A 1 0.61 -72.31 1.05
CA MET A 1 1.91 -71.83 0.54
C MET A 1 2.30 -70.65 1.43
N SER A 2 3.27 -70.82 2.34
CA SER A 2 4.70 -70.57 2.10
C SER A 2 4.94 -69.08 1.77
N SER A 3 5.25 -68.21 2.73
CA SER A 3 6.52 -68.06 3.47
C SER A 3 7.55 -67.21 2.71
N HIS A 4 7.97 -66.10 3.34
CA HIS A 4 9.31 -65.48 3.43
C HIS A 4 9.09 -64.01 3.86
N LYS A 5 9.55 -63.52 5.02
CA LYS A 5 10.94 -63.22 5.45
C LYS A 5 11.63 -62.19 4.51
N GLY A 6 12.30 -61.14 5.01
CA GLY A 6 12.79 -60.95 6.38
C GLY A 6 13.11 -59.49 6.77
N SER A 7 13.94 -59.35 7.81
CA SER A 7 14.18 -58.13 8.60
C SER A 7 15.67 -57.92 8.88
N VAL A 8 16.13 -56.66 8.89
CA VAL A 8 17.40 -56.12 9.45
C VAL A 8 17.11 -54.65 9.83
N VAL A 9 17.29 -54.05 11.03
CA VAL A 9 17.96 -54.34 12.33
C VAL A 9 19.36 -53.69 12.51
N ALA A 10 19.58 -53.12 13.70
CA ALA A 10 20.83 -52.57 14.29
C ALA A 10 21.27 -51.14 13.85
N GLN A 11 21.22 -50.14 14.75
CA GLN A 11 22.31 -49.62 15.61
C GLN A 11 23.13 -48.50 14.92
N GLY A 12 23.58 -47.43 15.59
CA GLY A 12 23.41 -46.96 16.97
C GLY A 12 24.31 -45.74 17.26
N ASN A 13 24.07 -45.04 18.37
CA ASN A 13 24.92 -44.06 19.09
C ASN A 13 25.77 -43.02 18.32
N GLY A 14 25.62 -41.73 18.67
CA GLY A 14 26.63 -40.72 18.32
C GLY A 14 26.23 -39.26 18.54
N ALA A 15 26.18 -38.80 19.79
CA ALA A 15 26.32 -37.36 20.07
C ALA A 15 27.81 -36.99 20.08
N PRO A 16 28.16 -35.76 19.70
CA PRO A 16 28.98 -34.98 20.62
C PRO A 16 28.47 -33.55 20.81
N ALA A 17 28.71 -33.02 22.02
CA ALA A 17 28.44 -31.63 22.36
C ALA A 17 29.60 -30.73 21.91
N SER A 18 29.30 -29.51 21.44
CA SER A 18 30.09 -28.29 21.70
C SER A 18 29.46 -27.06 21.01
N ASN A 19 28.83 -26.18 21.80
CA ASN A 19 28.84 -24.70 21.63
C ASN A 19 27.94 -24.04 22.68
N ARG A 20 28.35 -24.13 23.96
CA ARG A 20 27.74 -23.41 25.08
C ARG A 20 28.80 -22.97 26.08
N LYS A 21 29.91 -22.41 25.58
CA LYS A 21 31.07 -21.99 26.38
C LYS A 21 31.78 -20.71 25.90
N THR A 22 31.37 -20.16 24.75
CA THR A 22 31.87 -18.88 24.20
C THR A 22 31.18 -17.68 24.87
N ASP A 23 29.86 -17.74 25.00
CA ASP A 23 29.02 -16.61 25.42
C ASP A 23 29.23 -16.23 26.90
N SER A 24 29.82 -17.13 27.70
CA SER A 24 30.14 -16.93 29.11
C SER A 24 31.48 -16.22 29.36
N VAL A 25 32.30 -15.98 28.32
CA VAL A 25 33.62 -15.35 28.47
C VAL A 25 33.56 -13.85 28.16
N GLU A 26 32.88 -13.43 27.08
CA GLU A 26 32.71 -12.00 26.76
C GLU A 26 31.93 -11.23 27.84
N LEU A 27 30.97 -11.87 28.52
CA LEU A 27 30.18 -11.24 29.58
C LEU A 27 30.98 -10.97 30.87
N ALA A 28 32.14 -11.60 31.04
CA ALA A 28 33.01 -11.42 32.20
C ALA A 28 33.98 -10.23 32.04
N GLU A 29 34.50 -10.00 30.83
CA GLU A 29 35.41 -8.86 30.58
C GLU A 29 34.71 -7.51 30.63
N LEU A 30 33.42 -7.44 30.25
CA LEU A 30 32.67 -6.18 30.26
C LEU A 30 32.36 -5.66 31.68
N GLY A 31 32.34 -6.54 32.69
CA GLY A 31 32.08 -6.16 34.09
C GLY A 31 33.23 -5.36 34.71
N HIS A 32 34.48 -5.76 34.44
CA HIS A 32 35.67 -5.13 35.04
C HIS A 32 35.87 -3.67 34.60
N LEU A 33 35.48 -3.32 33.37
CA LEU A 33 35.61 -1.96 32.83
C LEU A 33 34.57 -0.96 33.36
N LEU A 34 33.49 -1.43 34.00
CA LEU A 34 32.50 -0.56 34.64
C LEU A 34 32.85 -0.24 36.10
N GLU A 35 33.63 -1.09 36.78
CA GLU A 35 34.00 -0.88 38.18
C GLU A 35 35.17 0.10 38.34
N GLU A 36 36.11 0.14 37.39
CA GLU A 36 37.26 1.07 37.45
C GLU A 36 36.86 2.54 37.29
N LYS A 37 35.81 2.82 36.50
CA LYS A 37 35.35 4.20 36.21
C LYS A 37 34.48 4.81 37.33
N GLY A 38 34.16 4.04 38.37
CA GLY A 38 33.30 4.47 39.48
C GLY A 38 34.02 5.00 40.73
N LYS A 39 35.37 5.00 40.77
CA LYS A 39 36.10 5.14 42.05
C LYS A 39 37.32 6.07 42.07
N GLN A 40 37.32 7.09 41.23
CA GLN A 40 38.06 8.35 41.40
C GLN A 40 37.07 9.45 40.99
N VAL A 41 36.69 10.44 41.80
CA VAL A 41 37.52 11.34 42.62
C VAL A 41 36.75 11.79 43.88
N ILE A 42 37.28 11.52 45.08
CA ILE A 42 36.98 12.30 46.31
C ILE A 42 38.26 12.39 47.16
N ALA A 43 38.87 13.58 47.20
CA ALA A 43 39.79 14.02 48.26
C ALA A 43 39.87 15.56 48.26
N ASN A 44 39.51 16.17 49.39
CA ASN A 44 39.59 17.62 49.68
C ASN A 44 41.02 17.97 50.22
N PRO A 45 41.49 19.23 50.40
CA PRO A 45 40.76 20.29 51.14
C PRO A 45 41.01 21.80 50.79
N ASN A 46 40.08 22.64 51.28
CA ASN A 46 40.23 24.04 51.78
C ASN A 46 40.81 25.17 50.88
N LYS A 47 39.97 26.17 50.57
CA LYS A 47 40.06 27.53 51.16
C LYS A 47 38.82 28.41 50.87
N THR A 48 38.65 29.44 51.71
CA THR A 48 37.58 30.43 51.81
C THR A 48 37.59 31.45 50.67
N GLU A 49 36.42 31.94 50.22
CA GLU A 49 36.02 33.37 50.21
C GLU A 49 34.63 33.58 49.56
N GLU A 50 33.97 34.68 49.94
CA GLU A 50 32.59 35.02 49.57
C GLU A 50 32.55 35.86 48.27
N GLU A 51 31.56 35.65 47.41
CA GLU A 51 30.81 36.77 46.82
C GLU A 51 29.47 36.33 46.19
N GLN A 52 28.46 37.19 46.31
CA GLN A 52 27.13 36.99 45.74
C GLN A 52 27.08 37.46 44.28
N ILE A 53 26.27 36.80 43.45
CA ILE A 53 25.32 37.42 42.51
C ILE A 53 24.42 36.32 41.93
N CYS A 54 23.11 36.47 42.07
CA CYS A 54 22.12 35.77 41.24
C CYS A 54 21.49 36.78 40.28
N PRO A 55 21.17 36.34 39.06
CA PRO A 55 19.83 36.55 38.55
C PRO A 55 19.18 35.26 38.01
N TRP A 56 17.92 35.08 38.44
CA TRP A 56 16.73 34.39 37.90
C TRP A 56 16.77 33.57 36.57
N PRO A 57 15.83 32.62 36.37
CA PRO A 57 16.22 31.25 36.05
C PRO A 57 15.92 30.77 34.61
N GLN A 58 16.77 29.81 34.19
CA GLN A 58 16.56 28.57 33.40
C GLN A 58 15.27 28.20 32.61
N GLU A 59 14.21 29.01 32.50
CA GLU A 59 12.93 28.57 31.92
C GLU A 59 12.96 28.32 30.40
N GLU A 60 13.68 29.13 29.60
CA GLU A 60 13.66 29.05 28.13
C GLU A 60 14.13 27.69 27.56
N LYS A 61 15.05 27.00 28.24
CA LYS A 61 15.59 25.70 27.78
C LYS A 61 14.68 24.52 28.06
N GLU A 62 13.68 24.69 28.92
CA GLU A 62 12.71 23.65 29.23
C GLU A 62 11.54 23.71 28.24
N GLU A 63 11.02 24.89 27.90
CA GLU A 63 9.99 25.05 26.86
C GLU A 63 10.43 24.55 25.48
N GLU A 64 11.65 24.90 25.02
CA GLU A 64 12.17 24.43 23.73
C GLU A 64 12.30 22.90 23.68
N ARG A 65 12.68 22.28 24.82
CA ARG A 65 12.76 20.82 24.98
C ARG A 65 11.38 20.17 25.01
N VAL A 66 10.40 20.81 25.66
CA VAL A 66 9.01 20.34 25.75
C VAL A 66 8.28 20.47 24.41
N LEU A 67 8.63 21.44 23.55
CA LEU A 67 8.07 21.59 22.21
C LEU A 67 8.74 20.68 21.16
N THR A 68 10.03 20.38 21.32
CA THR A 68 10.77 19.47 20.42
C THR A 68 10.44 17.99 20.66
N LEU A 69 10.07 17.60 21.89
CA LEU A 69 9.66 16.21 22.22
C LEU A 69 8.45 15.72 21.40
N PRO A 70 7.32 16.45 21.30
CA PRO A 70 6.19 16.12 20.42
C PRO A 70 6.58 16.05 18.95
N LEU A 71 7.42 16.97 18.46
CA LEU A 71 7.85 17.02 17.06
C LEU A 71 8.78 15.84 16.72
N GLN A 72 9.69 15.49 17.62
CA GLN A 72 10.59 14.35 17.49
C GLN A 72 9.81 13.02 17.59
N ALA A 73 8.80 12.95 18.46
CA ALA A 73 7.88 11.80 18.51
C ALA A 73 7.09 11.66 17.21
N HIS A 74 6.55 12.75 16.65
CA HIS A 74 5.84 12.74 15.38
C HIS A 74 6.72 12.25 14.22
N HIS A 75 7.94 12.77 14.09
CA HIS A 75 8.88 12.33 13.05
C HIS A 75 9.38 10.88 13.26
N ALA A 76 9.48 10.42 14.52
CA ALA A 76 9.77 9.01 14.81
C ALA A 76 8.60 8.09 14.48
N MET A 77 7.36 8.53 14.71
CA MET A 77 6.13 7.82 14.30
C MET A 77 6.03 7.75 12.77
N GLU A 78 6.25 8.85 12.05
CA GLU A 78 6.26 8.90 10.59
C GLU A 78 7.28 7.92 9.99
N LYS A 79 8.48 7.83 10.55
CA LYS A 79 9.48 6.82 10.14
C LYS A 79 9.10 5.39 10.49
N MET A 80 8.41 5.17 11.62
CA MET A 80 7.86 3.85 11.95
C MET A 80 6.74 3.46 10.97
N GLU A 81 5.86 4.39 10.61
CA GLU A 81 4.81 4.18 9.61
C GLU A 81 5.40 3.86 8.23
N GLU A 82 6.41 4.60 7.77
CA GLU A 82 7.14 4.27 6.54
C GLU A 82 7.76 2.86 6.58
N PHE A 83 8.39 2.49 7.68
CA PHE A 83 9.01 1.17 7.85
C PHE A 83 7.96 0.06 7.86
N LEU A 84 6.87 0.25 8.60
CA LEU A 84 5.75 -0.69 8.62
C LEU A 84 5.12 -0.82 7.24
N CYS A 85 4.93 0.28 6.50
CA CYS A 85 4.47 0.26 5.12
C CYS A 85 5.39 -0.60 4.24
N LYS A 86 6.70 -0.32 4.22
CA LYS A 86 7.72 -1.08 3.46
C LYS A 86 7.74 -2.57 3.82
N VAL A 87 7.54 -2.93 5.10
CA VAL A 87 7.41 -4.33 5.55
C VAL A 87 6.09 -4.96 5.07
N TRP A 88 5.00 -4.19 5.04
CA TRP A 88 3.66 -4.63 4.62
C TRP A 88 3.56 -4.85 3.11
N GLU A 89 4.29 -4.07 2.29
CA GLU A 89 4.37 -4.21 0.81
C GLU A 89 4.77 -5.63 0.35
N GLY A 90 5.45 -6.40 1.21
CA GLY A 90 5.84 -7.79 0.94
C GLY A 90 4.92 -8.85 1.55
N ARG A 91 4.15 -8.54 2.61
CA ARG A 91 3.56 -9.57 3.51
C ARG A 91 2.14 -9.34 4.00
N TRP A 92 1.39 -8.38 3.44
CA TRP A 92 -0.02 -8.24 3.77
C TRP A 92 -0.82 -9.53 3.50
N ARG A 93 -1.76 -9.84 4.39
CA ARG A 93 -2.72 -10.94 4.31
C ARG A 93 -4.13 -10.39 4.17
N VAL A 94 -5.03 -11.16 3.56
CA VAL A 94 -6.45 -10.79 3.50
C VAL A 94 -7.06 -10.72 4.89
N THR A 95 -8.03 -9.84 5.05
CA THR A 95 -8.71 -9.51 6.32
C THR A 95 -10.21 -9.83 6.23
N PRO A 96 -10.86 -10.16 7.36
CA PRO A 96 -12.31 -10.31 7.42
C PRO A 96 -13.02 -8.95 7.51
N TYR A 97 -14.28 -8.90 7.08
CA TYR A 97 -15.07 -7.66 6.97
C TYR A 97 -15.15 -6.84 8.27
N TYR A 98 -15.33 -7.52 9.41
CA TYR A 98 -15.57 -6.85 10.69
C TYR A 98 -14.36 -6.06 11.25
N VAL A 99 -13.13 -6.31 10.77
CA VAL A 99 -11.93 -5.53 11.17
C VAL A 99 -11.59 -4.40 10.20
N LEU A 100 -12.35 -4.24 9.12
CA LEU A 100 -12.12 -3.15 8.17
C LEU A 100 -12.48 -1.78 8.80
N PRO A 101 -11.82 -0.69 8.38
CA PRO A 101 -12.34 0.64 8.65
C PRO A 101 -13.61 0.89 7.83
N ASP A 102 -14.48 1.78 8.30
CA ASP A 102 -15.85 1.90 7.75
C ASP A 102 -15.89 2.38 6.29
N TRP A 103 -14.88 3.12 5.83
CA TRP A 103 -14.74 3.52 4.42
C TRP A 103 -14.35 2.38 3.46
N LEU A 104 -13.97 1.19 3.98
CA LEU A 104 -13.79 -0.06 3.22
C LEU A 104 -15.00 -1.00 3.31
N LYS A 105 -16.00 -0.70 4.16
CA LYS A 105 -17.16 -1.56 4.39
C LYS A 105 -18.27 -1.24 3.39
N ASP A 106 -18.08 -1.67 2.15
CA ASP A 106 -19.05 -1.51 1.07
C ASP A 106 -20.21 -2.50 1.16
N ASN A 107 -19.92 -3.76 1.47
CA ASN A 107 -20.86 -4.88 1.35
C ASN A 107 -20.62 -5.92 2.46
N ASP A 108 -21.58 -6.02 3.39
CA ASP A 108 -21.52 -6.90 4.56
C ASP A 108 -21.71 -8.40 4.23
N TYR A 109 -22.23 -8.73 3.05
CA TYR A 109 -22.27 -10.11 2.57
C TYR A 109 -20.87 -10.65 2.19
N LEU A 110 -19.88 -9.78 1.93
CA LEU A 110 -18.50 -10.17 1.65
C LEU A 110 -17.72 -10.36 2.96
N LEU A 111 -17.88 -11.51 3.62
CA LEU A 111 -17.35 -11.72 4.98
C LEU A 111 -15.81 -11.78 5.08
N HIS A 112 -15.12 -12.22 4.02
CA HIS A 112 -13.67 -12.52 4.03
C HIS A 112 -13.01 -12.17 2.70
N GLY A 113 -11.69 -12.08 2.69
CA GLY A 113 -10.90 -11.91 1.46
C GLY A 113 -10.55 -10.46 1.13
N HIS A 114 -10.78 -9.52 2.05
CA HIS A 114 -10.55 -8.09 1.82
C HIS A 114 -9.09 -7.69 1.95
N ARG A 115 -8.67 -6.68 1.18
CA ARG A 115 -7.37 -6.03 1.38
C ARG A 115 -7.44 -5.14 2.63
N PRO A 116 -6.44 -5.18 3.52
CA PRO A 116 -6.31 -4.18 4.58
C PRO A 116 -6.03 -2.80 3.95
N PRO A 117 -6.11 -1.70 4.73
CA PRO A 117 -5.56 -0.41 4.31
C PRO A 117 -4.07 -0.52 3.97
N ILE A 118 -3.68 -0.04 2.79
CA ILE A 118 -2.30 -0.10 2.28
C ILE A 118 -1.96 1.28 1.69
N PRO A 119 -1.39 2.22 2.46
CA PRO A 119 -1.09 3.59 2.01
C PRO A 119 0.18 3.66 1.13
N SER A 120 0.27 2.76 0.14
CA SER A 120 1.28 2.73 -0.90
C SER A 120 0.64 2.35 -2.23
N PHE A 121 0.66 3.30 -3.18
CA PHE A 121 0.20 3.06 -4.55
C PHE A 121 0.93 1.87 -5.19
N HIS A 122 2.24 1.75 -4.99
CA HIS A 122 3.03 0.65 -5.55
C HIS A 122 2.52 -0.72 -5.08
N ALA A 123 2.19 -0.86 -3.79
CA ALA A 123 1.59 -2.09 -3.27
C ALA A 123 0.14 -2.31 -3.75
N CYS A 124 -0.64 -1.24 -3.96
CA CYS A 124 -1.96 -1.32 -4.59
C CYS A 124 -1.88 -1.86 -6.03
N PHE A 125 -1.03 -1.29 -6.89
CA PHE A 125 -0.83 -1.79 -8.26
C PHE A 125 -0.23 -3.21 -8.28
N LYS A 126 0.73 -3.52 -7.42
CA LYS A 126 1.28 -4.88 -7.27
C LYS A 126 0.22 -5.89 -6.82
N SER A 127 -0.86 -5.43 -6.16
CA SER A 127 -1.95 -6.31 -5.75
C SER A 127 -2.80 -6.83 -6.92
N ILE A 128 -2.79 -6.21 -8.12
CA ILE A 128 -3.59 -6.66 -9.28
C ILE A 128 -3.41 -8.17 -9.60
N PHE A 129 -2.22 -8.71 -9.32
CA PHE A 129 -1.86 -10.13 -9.52
C PHE A 129 -2.10 -11.03 -8.29
N ARG A 130 -2.85 -10.57 -7.29
CA ARG A 130 -3.29 -11.33 -6.11
C ARG A 130 -4.81 -11.52 -6.12
N ILE A 131 -5.27 -12.53 -5.38
CA ILE A 131 -6.68 -12.88 -5.23
C ILE A 131 -7.25 -12.28 -3.95
N TYR A 132 -8.33 -11.50 -4.09
CA TYR A 132 -9.14 -10.86 -3.05
C TYR A 132 -10.50 -10.46 -3.68
N THR A 133 -11.40 -9.87 -2.89
CA THR A 133 -12.74 -9.41 -3.31
C THR A 133 -12.72 -8.56 -4.59
N GLU A 134 -11.92 -7.50 -4.60
CA GLU A 134 -11.74 -6.58 -5.73
C GLU A 134 -11.03 -7.14 -6.98
N THR A 135 -10.48 -8.37 -6.96
CA THR A 135 -9.74 -8.91 -8.13
C THR A 135 -10.64 -9.01 -9.35
N GLY A 136 -11.91 -9.43 -9.19
CA GLY A 136 -12.87 -9.49 -10.28
C GLY A 136 -13.11 -8.11 -10.91
N ASN A 137 -13.42 -7.12 -10.07
CA ASN A 137 -13.73 -5.74 -10.48
C ASN A 137 -12.57 -5.09 -11.26
N ILE A 138 -11.33 -5.29 -10.82
CA ILE A 138 -10.15 -4.79 -11.54
C ILE A 138 -10.04 -5.44 -12.92
N TRP A 139 -10.08 -6.78 -12.99
CA TRP A 139 -9.80 -7.49 -14.24
C TRP A 139 -10.90 -7.35 -15.30
N THR A 140 -12.18 -7.27 -14.91
CA THR A 140 -13.27 -7.05 -15.87
C THR A 140 -13.17 -5.67 -16.54
N HIS A 141 -12.92 -4.61 -15.76
CA HIS A 141 -12.79 -3.25 -16.30
C HIS A 141 -11.46 -3.04 -17.03
N LEU A 142 -10.36 -3.66 -16.60
CA LEU A 142 -9.07 -3.60 -17.29
C LEU A 142 -9.11 -4.32 -18.66
N LEU A 143 -9.72 -5.50 -18.75
CA LEU A 143 -9.91 -6.20 -20.03
C LEU A 143 -10.88 -5.45 -20.95
N GLY A 144 -11.94 -4.86 -20.38
CA GLY A 144 -12.86 -4.00 -21.12
C GLY A 144 -12.19 -2.73 -21.67
N PHE A 145 -11.27 -2.13 -20.90
CA PHE A 145 -10.46 -0.98 -21.32
C PHE A 145 -9.60 -1.34 -22.53
N GLU A 146 -8.85 -2.44 -22.46
CA GLU A 146 -7.97 -2.89 -23.55
C GLU A 146 -8.80 -3.21 -24.81
N LEU A 147 -9.93 -3.90 -24.66
CA LEU A 147 -10.85 -4.18 -25.77
C LEU A 147 -11.42 -2.89 -26.39
N SER A 148 -11.84 -1.92 -25.57
CA SER A 148 -12.38 -0.63 -26.05
C SER A 148 -11.31 0.18 -26.79
N LEU A 149 -10.08 0.20 -26.27
CA LEU A 149 -8.94 0.88 -26.89
C LEU A 149 -8.60 0.24 -28.24
N PHE A 150 -8.50 -1.09 -28.27
CA PHE A 150 -8.23 -1.85 -29.49
C PHE A 150 -9.31 -1.63 -30.56
N LEU A 151 -10.60 -1.76 -30.22
CA LEU A 151 -11.71 -1.51 -31.15
C LEU A 151 -11.77 -0.04 -31.62
N GLY A 152 -11.46 0.92 -30.74
CA GLY A 152 -11.37 2.33 -31.07
C GLY A 152 -10.28 2.62 -32.10
N ILE A 153 -9.06 2.09 -31.86
CA ILE A 153 -7.93 2.21 -32.79
C ILE A 153 -8.27 1.54 -34.13
N LEU A 154 -8.80 0.31 -34.13
CA LEU A 154 -9.23 -0.36 -35.35
C LEU A 154 -10.23 0.48 -36.14
N THR A 155 -11.24 1.05 -35.48
CA THR A 155 -12.25 1.93 -36.10
C THR A 155 -11.61 3.16 -36.77
N MET A 156 -10.65 3.82 -36.11
CA MET A 156 -9.95 4.97 -36.69
C MET A 156 -9.10 4.59 -37.91
N LEU A 157 -8.46 3.42 -37.86
CA LEU A 157 -7.62 2.88 -38.94
C LEU A 157 -8.43 2.30 -40.13
N ARG A 158 -9.75 2.11 -40.02
CA ARG A 158 -10.58 1.66 -41.16
C ARG A 158 -10.45 2.63 -42.34
N PRO A 159 -10.22 2.13 -43.58
CA PRO A 159 -10.15 2.97 -44.77
C PRO A 159 -11.41 3.82 -44.96
N ASN A 160 -11.24 5.08 -45.40
CA ASN A 160 -12.33 6.05 -45.52
C ASN A 160 -13.43 5.62 -46.52
N LEU A 161 -13.13 4.73 -47.46
CA LEU A 161 -14.10 4.16 -48.43
C LEU A 161 -15.24 3.36 -47.79
N TYR A 162 -15.12 2.97 -46.51
CA TYR A 162 -16.18 2.28 -45.77
C TYR A 162 -17.17 3.22 -45.08
N PHE A 163 -16.98 4.53 -45.18
CA PHE A 163 -17.80 5.57 -44.55
C PHE A 163 -18.38 6.51 -45.62
N MET A 164 -19.58 7.03 -45.39
CA MET A 164 -20.19 8.03 -46.28
C MET A 164 -19.61 9.43 -46.00
N ALA A 165 -19.42 9.75 -44.71
CA ALA A 165 -18.85 10.99 -44.21
C ALA A 165 -17.70 10.67 -43.22
N PRO A 166 -16.51 10.24 -43.71
CA PRO A 166 -15.47 9.63 -42.89
C PRO A 166 -14.98 10.49 -41.71
N LEU A 167 -15.00 11.83 -41.83
CA LEU A 167 -14.65 12.71 -40.71
C LEU A 167 -15.72 12.71 -39.62
N GLN A 168 -17.00 12.90 -40.00
CA GLN A 168 -18.11 13.02 -39.05
C GLN A 168 -18.37 11.68 -38.33
N GLU A 169 -18.38 10.58 -39.08
CA GLU A 169 -18.58 9.24 -38.53
C GLU A 169 -17.44 8.85 -37.57
N LYS A 170 -16.17 9.11 -37.93
CA LYS A 170 -15.04 8.85 -37.04
C LYS A 170 -15.03 9.76 -35.81
N VAL A 171 -15.46 11.01 -35.90
CA VAL A 171 -15.63 11.87 -34.72
C VAL A 171 -16.74 11.35 -33.80
N ALA A 172 -17.89 10.95 -34.36
CA ALA A 172 -19.02 10.42 -33.59
C ALA A 172 -18.65 9.13 -32.83
N PHE A 173 -18.04 8.16 -33.51
CA PHE A 173 -17.51 6.96 -32.84
C PHE A 173 -16.34 7.26 -31.91
N GLY A 174 -15.47 8.23 -32.26
CA GLY A 174 -14.34 8.65 -31.43
C GLY A 174 -14.78 9.18 -30.07
N ILE A 175 -15.85 9.96 -30.00
CA ILE A 175 -16.43 10.44 -28.73
C ILE A 175 -16.96 9.28 -27.88
N PHE A 176 -17.63 8.29 -28.50
CA PHE A 176 -18.05 7.07 -27.80
C PHE A 176 -16.87 6.27 -27.24
N PHE A 177 -15.87 5.96 -28.07
CA PHE A 177 -14.69 5.20 -27.63
C PHE A 177 -13.89 5.95 -26.57
N PHE A 178 -13.75 7.28 -26.67
CA PHE A 178 -13.11 8.11 -25.64
C PHE A 178 -13.87 8.04 -24.31
N GLY A 179 -15.20 8.13 -24.32
CA GLY A 179 -16.04 7.96 -23.13
C GLY A 179 -15.89 6.56 -22.51
N SER A 180 -15.88 5.50 -23.33
CA SER A 180 -15.65 4.12 -22.87
C SER A 180 -14.26 3.95 -22.23
N VAL A 181 -13.22 4.39 -22.91
CA VAL A 181 -11.83 4.31 -22.43
C VAL A 181 -11.65 5.07 -21.11
N LEU A 182 -12.21 6.28 -20.97
CA LEU A 182 -12.16 7.02 -19.70
C LEU A 182 -12.95 6.32 -18.58
N CYS A 183 -14.18 5.89 -18.85
CA CYS A 183 -15.03 5.20 -17.87
C CYS A 183 -14.33 3.96 -17.31
N LEU A 184 -13.82 3.10 -18.20
CA LEU A 184 -13.17 1.86 -17.81
C LEU A 184 -11.84 2.14 -17.11
N SER A 185 -11.09 3.17 -17.54
CA SER A 185 -9.86 3.63 -16.87
C SER A 185 -10.12 4.04 -15.43
N PHE A 186 -11.09 4.91 -15.18
CA PHE A 186 -11.40 5.39 -13.83
C PHE A 186 -11.84 4.25 -12.92
N SER A 187 -12.61 3.30 -13.45
CA SER A 187 -13.10 2.15 -12.70
C SER A 187 -11.99 1.17 -12.29
N TRP A 188 -11.17 0.67 -13.22
CA TRP A 188 -10.11 -0.27 -12.85
C TRP A 188 -9.04 0.39 -11.96
N LEU A 189 -8.77 1.69 -12.14
CA LEU A 189 -7.91 2.47 -11.26
C LEU A 189 -8.52 2.61 -9.85
N PHE A 190 -9.80 2.97 -9.74
CA PHE A 190 -10.51 3.04 -8.47
C PHE A 190 -10.43 1.72 -7.71
N HIS A 191 -10.85 0.61 -8.32
CA HIS A 191 -10.78 -0.70 -7.69
C HIS A 191 -9.33 -1.12 -7.37
N THR A 192 -8.32 -0.67 -8.12
CA THR A 192 -6.91 -0.90 -7.78
C THR A 192 -6.51 -0.17 -6.50
N VAL A 193 -6.82 1.14 -6.39
CA VAL A 193 -6.40 2.00 -5.26
C VAL A 193 -7.42 2.10 -4.13
N TYR A 194 -8.53 1.36 -4.20
CA TYR A 194 -9.64 1.40 -3.23
C TYR A 194 -9.18 1.19 -1.78
N CYS A 195 -8.16 0.36 -1.55
CA CYS A 195 -7.60 0.11 -0.22
C CYS A 195 -6.52 1.11 0.24
N HIS A 196 -6.24 2.19 -0.52
CA HIS A 196 -5.09 3.07 -0.24
C HIS A 196 -5.28 3.91 1.03
N SER A 197 -6.24 4.83 0.99
CA SER A 197 -6.65 5.68 2.10
C SER A 197 -8.02 6.30 1.79
N GLU A 198 -8.77 6.69 2.82
CA GLU A 198 -10.12 7.26 2.70
C GLU A 198 -10.19 8.42 1.70
N LYS A 199 -9.21 9.34 1.75
CA LYS A 199 -9.11 10.47 0.82
C LYS A 199 -8.92 10.04 -0.63
N VAL A 200 -8.08 9.04 -0.89
CA VAL A 200 -7.80 8.53 -2.24
C VAL A 200 -9.02 7.77 -2.76
N SER A 201 -9.59 6.87 -1.96
CA SER A 201 -10.82 6.13 -2.29
C SER A 201 -11.98 7.10 -2.60
N GLY A 202 -12.20 8.11 -1.76
CA GLY A 202 -13.25 9.13 -1.95
C GLY A 202 -13.03 10.11 -3.12
N ILE A 203 -11.84 10.18 -3.71
CA ILE A 203 -11.58 10.91 -4.96
C ILE A 203 -11.82 9.99 -6.16
N PHE A 204 -11.26 8.78 -6.13
CA PHE A 204 -11.37 7.84 -7.24
C PHE A 204 -12.79 7.29 -7.42
N SER A 205 -13.58 7.13 -6.36
CA SER A 205 -15.01 6.76 -6.47
C SER A 205 -15.82 7.82 -7.21
N LYS A 206 -15.56 9.11 -6.96
CA LYS A 206 -16.18 10.22 -7.70
C LYS A 206 -15.77 10.21 -9.19
N LEU A 207 -14.52 9.87 -9.49
CA LEU A 207 -14.06 9.71 -10.87
C LEU A 207 -14.75 8.54 -11.56
N ASP A 208 -14.88 7.39 -10.90
CA ASP A 208 -15.59 6.21 -11.42
C ASP A 208 -17.06 6.53 -11.74
N TYR A 209 -17.80 7.11 -10.79
CA TYR A 209 -19.17 7.60 -11.04
C TYR A 209 -19.26 8.63 -12.18
N SER A 210 -18.28 9.52 -12.31
CA SER A 210 -18.23 10.47 -13.44
C SER A 210 -17.95 9.77 -14.78
N GLY A 211 -17.17 8.69 -14.76
CA GLY A 211 -16.89 7.84 -15.91
C GLY A 211 -18.16 7.24 -16.51
N ILE A 212 -19.05 6.73 -15.66
CA ILE A 212 -20.36 6.20 -16.07
C ILE A 212 -21.16 7.27 -16.84
N ALA A 213 -21.21 8.50 -16.32
CA ALA A 213 -21.89 9.60 -16.99
C ALA A 213 -21.25 9.97 -18.35
N LEU A 214 -19.91 9.98 -18.43
CA LEU A 214 -19.18 10.23 -19.67
C LEU A 214 -19.44 9.16 -20.74
N LEU A 215 -19.48 7.88 -20.36
CA LEU A 215 -19.83 6.77 -21.26
C LEU A 215 -21.27 6.88 -21.76
N ILE A 216 -22.24 7.15 -20.86
CA ILE A 216 -23.64 7.35 -21.23
C ILE A 216 -23.77 8.49 -22.25
N MET A 217 -23.21 9.68 -21.94
CA MET A 217 -23.24 10.83 -22.85
C MET A 217 -22.56 10.53 -24.19
N GLY A 218 -21.40 9.87 -24.17
CA GLY A 218 -20.65 9.49 -25.37
C GLY A 218 -21.39 8.50 -26.26
N SER A 219 -22.09 7.52 -25.67
CA SER A 219 -22.87 6.50 -26.40
C SER A 219 -24.04 7.10 -27.20
N PHE A 220 -24.64 8.19 -26.71
CA PHE A 220 -25.73 8.86 -27.42
C PHE A 220 -25.28 9.58 -28.71
N VAL A 221 -23.98 9.89 -28.86
CA VAL A 221 -23.47 10.66 -30.02
C VAL A 221 -23.61 9.88 -31.33
N PRO A 222 -23.00 8.69 -31.53
CA PRO A 222 -23.18 7.94 -32.76
C PRO A 222 -24.63 7.45 -32.94
N TRP A 223 -25.31 7.06 -31.85
CA TRP A 223 -26.71 6.65 -31.92
C TRP A 223 -27.63 7.75 -32.47
N ARG A 224 -27.50 8.98 -31.97
CA ARG A 224 -28.30 10.12 -32.45
C ARG A 224 -27.92 10.49 -33.88
N TYR A 225 -26.62 10.49 -34.20
CA TYR A 225 -26.12 10.78 -35.56
C TYR A 225 -26.77 9.90 -36.63
N TYR A 226 -26.85 8.58 -36.40
CA TYR A 226 -27.49 7.67 -37.37
C TYR A 226 -29.03 7.68 -37.27
N SER A 227 -29.61 7.84 -36.08
CA SER A 227 -31.08 7.84 -35.91
C SER A 227 -31.76 9.06 -36.53
N PHE A 228 -31.09 10.21 -36.53
CA PHE A 228 -31.61 11.50 -37.02
C PHE A 228 -30.88 11.99 -38.28
N TYR A 229 -30.18 11.11 -39.00
CA TYR A 229 -29.36 11.47 -40.16
C TYR A 229 -30.10 12.27 -41.25
N CYS A 230 -31.40 12.02 -41.43
CA CYS A 230 -32.26 12.71 -42.39
C CYS A 230 -33.13 13.83 -41.78
N SER A 231 -33.00 14.10 -40.48
CA SER A 231 -33.86 15.02 -39.71
C SER A 231 -33.02 15.73 -38.62
N PRO A 232 -32.17 16.71 -39.00
CA PRO A 232 -31.21 17.35 -38.10
C PRO A 232 -31.86 18.26 -37.03
#